data_AF-A0A418GND0-F1
#
_entry.id   AF-A0A418GND0-F1
#
_cell.length_a   1.000
_cell.length_b   1.000
_cell.length_c   1.000
_cell.angle_alpha   90.00
_cell.angle_beta   90.00
_cell.angle_gamma   90.00
#
_symmetry.space_group_name_H-M   'P 1'
#
loop_
_entity.id
_entity.type
_entity.pdbx_description
1 polymer ?
#
loop_
_entity_poly.entity_id
_entity_poly.type
_entity_poly.pdbx_seq_one_letter_code
_entity_poly.pdbx_strand_id
1 'polypeptide(L)'
;LYNLPFTVLCEVHKNWYKTPNVAPRVFDTGGHQTGAGIVMGFGSSGGYDGFPYCDIGGSDRRINENAGLKKMLIGMRVKSERSTCAVSNGRISSETKTTWEYIRSTATIRIGGQTTAGLRHLFGHVRNFRLWHKELTDAQLGEVVE
;
A
#
# COMPACT_ATOMS: atom_id res chain seq x y z
N LEU A 1 9.16 -11.39 0.25
CA LEU A 1 9.65 -10.10 0.78
C LEU A 1 10.57 -10.38 1.97
N TYR A 2 11.76 -10.95 1.74
CA TYR A 2 12.62 -11.39 2.84
C TYR A 2 13.44 -10.26 3.47
N ASN A 3 13.82 -9.26 2.67
CA ASN A 3 14.68 -8.15 3.05
C ASN A 3 14.40 -6.94 2.15
N LEU A 4 15.01 -5.81 2.51
CA LEU A 4 15.05 -4.59 1.71
C LEU A 4 16.10 -4.70 0.59
N PRO A 5 15.96 -3.92 -0.50
CA PRO A 5 14.83 -3.04 -0.84
C PRO A 5 13.69 -3.79 -1.54
N PHE A 6 12.51 -3.17 -1.63
CA PHE A 6 11.45 -3.66 -2.48
C PHE A 6 10.45 -2.58 -2.89
N THR A 7 9.70 -2.85 -3.95
CA THR A 7 8.61 -2.00 -4.44
C THR A 7 7.40 -2.86 -4.77
N VAL A 8 6.21 -2.38 -4.43
CA VAL A 8 4.92 -3.00 -4.76
C VAL A 8 4.09 -1.97 -5.53
N LEU A 9 3.56 -2.33 -6.68
CA LEU A 9 2.61 -1.51 -7.44
C LEU A 9 1.39 -2.36 -7.84
N CYS A 10 0.21 -1.76 -7.86
CA CYS A 10 -0.98 -2.36 -8.44
C CYS A 10 -1.96 -1.29 -8.89
N GLU A 11 -2.85 -1.66 -9.80
CA GLU A 11 -3.98 -0.85 -10.20
C GLU A 11 -5.18 -1.21 -9.32
N VAL A 12 -5.91 -0.20 -8.86
CA VAL A 12 -7.11 -0.39 -8.05
C VAL A 12 -8.27 0.38 -8.60
N HIS A 13 -9.37 -0.34 -8.83
CA HIS A 13 -10.63 0.20 -9.29
C HIS A 13 -11.69 0.07 -8.18
N LYS A 14 -12.12 1.20 -7.63
CA LYS A 14 -13.16 1.30 -6.59
C LYS A 14 -14.36 2.10 -7.09
N ASN A 15 -15.56 1.76 -6.62
CA ASN A 15 -16.79 2.49 -6.95
C ASN A 15 -17.31 3.38 -5.83
N TRP A 16 -16.49 3.65 -4.81
CA TRP A 16 -16.84 4.43 -3.63
C TRP A 16 -15.86 5.58 -3.41
N TYR A 17 -16.39 6.65 -2.82
CA TYR A 17 -15.62 7.82 -2.37
C TYR A 17 -15.36 7.73 -0.86
N LYS A 18 -16.39 7.38 -0.10
CA LYS A 18 -16.28 7.06 1.32
C LYS A 18 -15.86 5.61 1.50
N THR A 19 -14.86 5.35 2.34
CA THR A 19 -14.41 4.00 2.67
C THR A 19 -15.58 3.17 3.22
N PRO A 20 -15.83 1.97 2.66
CA PRO A 20 -16.96 1.11 3.06
C PRO A 20 -16.74 0.40 4.40
N ASN A 21 -15.51 0.45 4.93
CA ASN A 21 -15.14 -0.09 6.23
C ASN A 21 -13.95 0.72 6.78
N VAL A 22 -13.49 0.37 7.99
CA VAL A 22 -12.51 1.19 8.73
C VAL A 22 -11.19 1.42 7.99
N ALA A 23 -10.74 0.46 7.16
CA ALA A 23 -9.51 0.59 6.39
C ALA A 23 -9.43 -0.52 5.31
N PRO A 24 -10.02 -0.33 4.11
CA PRO A 24 -9.98 -1.34 3.05
C PRO A 24 -8.55 -1.66 2.64
N ARG A 25 -8.16 -2.95 2.71
CA ARG A 25 -6.81 -3.42 2.36
C ARG A 25 -6.77 -3.86 0.91
N VAL A 26 -5.80 -3.31 0.18
CA VAL A 26 -5.49 -3.74 -1.18
C VAL A 26 -4.42 -4.83 -1.13
N PHE A 27 -3.39 -4.61 -0.31
CA PHE A 27 -2.31 -5.54 -0.05
C PHE A 27 -1.99 -5.52 1.44
N ASP A 28 -1.85 -6.70 2.03
CA ASP A 28 -1.56 -6.91 3.44
C ASP A 28 -0.67 -8.14 3.58
N THR A 29 0.16 -8.19 4.63
CA THR A 29 0.83 -9.43 5.02
C THR A 29 0.19 -10.05 6.24
N GLY A 30 0.09 -11.37 6.24
CA GLY A 30 -0.51 -12.15 7.32
C GLY A 30 0.44 -13.19 7.89
N GLY A 31 0.26 -13.56 9.15
CA GLY A 31 1.06 -14.64 9.77
C GLY A 31 2.54 -14.29 9.89
N HIS A 32 2.90 -13.01 9.92
CA HIS A 32 4.24 -12.50 10.20
C HIS A 32 4.48 -12.33 11.71
N GLN A 33 5.73 -12.06 12.09
CA GLN A 33 6.08 -11.69 13.47
C GLN A 33 5.56 -10.28 13.84
N THR A 34 5.45 -9.99 15.14
CA THR A 34 5.01 -8.67 15.63
C THR A 34 5.86 -7.54 15.03
N GLY A 35 5.21 -6.47 14.59
CA GLY A 35 5.87 -5.31 13.98
C GLY A 35 6.27 -5.45 12.51
N ALA A 36 6.15 -6.65 11.92
CA ALA A 36 6.59 -6.91 10.54
C ALA A 36 5.48 -6.80 9.47
N GLY A 37 4.33 -6.22 9.84
CA GLY A 37 3.21 -6.03 8.94
C GLY A 37 3.54 -5.06 7.82
N ILE A 38 3.07 -5.36 6.61
CA ILE A 38 3.15 -4.50 5.45
C ILE A 38 1.73 -4.30 4.95
N VAL A 39 1.31 -3.04 4.84
CA VAL A 39 -0.06 -2.66 4.55
C VAL A 39 -0.06 -1.67 3.40
N MET A 40 -0.98 -1.87 2.46
CA MET A 40 -1.36 -0.91 1.45
C MET A 40 -2.87 -0.94 1.29
N GLY A 41 -3.50 0.22 1.22
CA GLY A 41 -4.95 0.29 1.12
C GLY A 41 -5.46 1.71 1.08
N PHE A 42 -6.68 1.88 1.58
CA PHE A 42 -7.33 3.18 1.64
C PHE A 42 -7.64 3.57 3.08
N GLY A 43 -7.37 4.83 3.39
CA GLY A 43 -7.62 5.41 4.70
C GLY A 43 -8.82 6.34 4.71
N SER A 44 -9.26 6.66 5.92
CA SER A 44 -10.23 7.72 6.21
C SER A 44 -9.67 8.61 7.32
N SER A 45 -9.86 9.91 7.19
CA SER A 45 -9.41 10.94 8.13
C SER A 45 -10.45 12.08 8.16
N GLY A 46 -10.43 12.92 9.20
CA GLY A 46 -11.46 13.95 9.43
C GLY A 46 -11.69 14.95 8.27
N GLY A 47 -10.76 15.07 7.31
CA GLY A 47 -10.92 15.90 6.11
C GLY A 47 -10.81 15.17 4.76
N TYR A 48 -10.35 13.91 4.74
CA TYR A 48 -10.13 13.15 3.50
C TYR A 48 -10.53 11.69 3.71
N ASP A 49 -11.34 11.14 2.81
CA ASP A 49 -11.78 9.74 2.85
C ASP A 49 -11.48 9.06 1.51
N GLY A 50 -10.97 7.83 1.56
CA GLY A 50 -10.63 7.03 0.39
C GLY A 50 -9.26 7.35 -0.22
N PHE A 51 -8.36 8.01 0.52
CA PHE A 51 -6.98 8.26 0.07
C PHE A 51 -6.15 6.98 0.09
N PRO A 52 -5.31 6.73 -0.93
CA PRO A 52 -4.38 5.61 -0.92
C PRO A 52 -3.27 5.86 0.11
N TYR A 53 -2.84 4.79 0.76
CA TYR A 53 -1.79 4.84 1.76
C TYR A 53 -1.04 3.51 1.83
N CYS A 54 0.16 3.56 2.42
CA CYS A 54 0.89 2.39 2.87
C CYS A 54 1.39 2.57 4.31
N ASP A 55 1.54 1.46 5.03
CA ASP A 55 2.19 1.42 6.34
C ASP A 55 3.09 0.18 6.43
N ILE A 56 4.30 0.40 6.93
CA ILE A 56 5.30 -0.64 7.14
C ILE A 56 6.11 -0.27 8.38
N GLY A 57 6.13 -1.14 9.39
CA GLY A 57 6.87 -0.88 10.63
C GLY A 57 6.50 0.44 11.34
N GLY A 58 5.23 0.87 11.22
CA GLY A 58 4.71 2.12 11.80
C GLY A 58 4.92 3.37 10.95
N SER A 59 5.49 3.22 9.75
CA SER A 59 5.77 4.31 8.82
C SER A 59 4.63 4.54 7.83
N ASP A 60 3.51 5.03 8.34
CA ASP A 60 2.33 5.35 7.54
C ASP A 60 2.59 6.55 6.61
N ARG A 61 2.39 6.38 5.29
CA ARG A 61 2.48 7.40 4.23
C ARG A 61 1.22 7.40 3.38
N ARG A 62 0.80 8.61 2.93
CA ARG A 62 -0.52 8.87 2.31
C ARG A 62 -0.39 9.78 1.10
N ILE A 63 -1.34 9.68 0.16
CA ILE A 63 -1.56 10.66 -0.92
C ILE A 63 -3.01 11.14 -0.83
N ASN A 64 -3.26 12.20 -0.04
CA ASN A 64 -4.62 12.69 0.22
C ASN A 64 -5.29 13.26 -1.03
N GLU A 65 -4.51 13.79 -1.95
CA GLU A 65 -4.92 14.41 -3.22
C GLU A 65 -5.69 13.43 -4.12
N ASN A 66 -5.44 12.13 -3.97
CA ASN A 66 -6.06 11.09 -4.80
C ASN A 66 -7.28 10.44 -4.12
N ALA A 67 -7.75 10.94 -2.99
CA ALA A 67 -8.91 10.43 -2.25
C ALA A 67 -10.18 10.26 -3.12
N GLY A 68 -10.44 11.25 -3.98
CA GLY A 68 -11.60 11.30 -4.85
C GLY A 68 -11.53 10.39 -6.08
N LEU A 69 -10.38 9.77 -6.38
CA LEU A 69 -10.21 8.97 -7.59
C LEU A 69 -10.87 7.60 -7.43
N LYS A 70 -11.43 7.07 -8.52
CA LYS A 70 -12.02 5.71 -8.57
C LYS A 70 -11.11 4.68 -9.22
N LYS A 71 -10.25 5.11 -10.13
CA LYS A 71 -9.20 4.30 -10.74
C LYS A 71 -7.87 4.96 -10.47
N MET A 72 -6.89 4.16 -10.07
CA MET A 72 -5.55 4.66 -9.79
C MET A 72 -4.57 3.51 -9.72
N LEU A 73 -3.33 3.79 -10.11
CA LEU A 73 -2.18 3.04 -9.64
C LEU A 73 -1.93 3.44 -8.19
N ILE A 74 -1.66 2.46 -7.34
CA ILE A 74 -1.17 2.68 -5.98
C ILE A 74 0.02 1.78 -5.71
N GLY A 75 0.86 2.19 -4.77
CA GLY A 75 2.01 1.38 -4.39
C GLY A 75 2.78 1.94 -3.23
N MET A 76 3.90 1.26 -2.98
CA MET A 76 4.90 1.67 -1.99
C MET A 76 6.29 1.27 -2.48
N ARG A 77 7.28 2.09 -2.14
CA ARG A 77 8.70 1.78 -2.31
C ARG A 77 9.36 1.81 -0.95
N VAL A 78 10.16 0.79 -0.64
CA VAL A 78 11.02 0.74 0.54
C VAL A 78 12.45 0.60 0.08
N LYS A 79 13.25 1.61 0.41
CA LYS A 79 14.65 1.72 0.03
C LYS A 79 15.57 0.92 0.94
N SER A 80 16.80 0.69 0.51
CA SER A 80 17.79 -0.10 1.27
C SER A 80 18.08 0.46 2.65
N GLU A 81 18.08 1.79 2.77
CA GLU A 81 18.30 2.56 3.98
C GLU A 81 17.04 2.77 4.83
N ARG A 82 15.96 2.02 4.55
CA ARG A 82 14.67 2.01 5.28
C ARG A 82 13.77 3.22 5.06
N SER A 83 14.04 4.05 4.06
CA SER A 83 13.11 5.12 3.67
C SER A 83 11.91 4.49 2.94
N THR A 84 10.68 4.91 3.26
CA THR A 84 9.46 4.44 2.59
C THR A 84 8.58 5.60 2.14
N CYS A 85 7.89 5.42 1.02
CA CYS A 85 6.88 6.34 0.48
C CYS A 85 5.66 5.58 -0.04
N ALA A 86 4.52 6.28 -0.07
CA ALA A 86 3.34 5.88 -0.82
C ALA A 86 3.41 6.45 -2.24
N VAL A 87 2.88 5.69 -3.20
CA VAL A 87 2.82 6.07 -4.61
C VAL A 87 1.37 6.03 -5.07
N SER A 88 0.92 7.01 -5.84
CA SER A 88 -0.34 6.91 -6.57
C SER A 88 -0.39 7.81 -7.80
N ASN A 89 -0.67 7.23 -8.99
CA ASN A 89 -0.72 7.93 -10.28
C ASN A 89 0.47 8.92 -10.45
N GLY A 90 1.69 8.41 -10.37
CA GLY A 90 2.92 9.20 -10.47
C GLY A 90 3.22 10.16 -9.32
N ARG A 91 2.30 10.36 -8.36
CA ARG A 91 2.58 11.12 -7.13
C ARG A 91 3.31 10.24 -6.13
N ILE A 92 4.36 10.78 -5.52
CA ILE A 92 5.14 10.12 -4.48
C ILE A 92 5.03 10.97 -3.22
N SER A 93 4.70 10.34 -2.08
CA SER A 93 4.60 11.05 -0.80
C SER A 93 5.99 11.48 -0.31
N SER A 94 6.04 12.31 0.73
CA SER A 94 7.27 12.47 1.51
C SER A 94 7.75 11.11 2.04
N GLU A 95 9.07 10.96 2.18
CA GLU A 95 9.66 9.74 2.72
C GLU A 95 9.73 9.78 4.25
N THR A 96 9.64 8.62 4.88
CA THR A 96 9.91 8.46 6.32
C THR A 96 10.64 7.15 6.58
N LYS A 97 11.31 7.01 7.74
CA LYS A 97 12.08 5.82 8.09
C LYS A 97 11.21 4.76 8.74
N THR A 98 11.24 3.55 8.18
CA THR A 98 10.63 2.37 8.80
C THR A 98 11.56 1.66 9.76
N THR A 99 10.97 1.09 10.81
CA THR A 99 11.63 0.16 11.72
C THR A 99 11.59 -1.28 11.21
N TRP A 100 10.93 -1.53 10.08
CA TRP A 100 10.83 -2.85 9.47
C TRP A 100 12.19 -3.33 8.94
N GLU A 101 12.51 -4.59 9.18
CA GLU A 101 13.80 -5.20 8.79
C GLU A 101 13.61 -6.40 7.85
N TYR A 102 12.70 -7.32 8.23
CA TYR A 102 12.44 -8.54 7.47
C TYR A 102 11.04 -9.08 7.75
N ILE A 103 10.56 -10.02 6.92
CA ILE A 103 9.40 -10.86 7.21
C ILE A 103 9.83 -12.31 7.31
N ARG A 104 9.23 -13.07 8.22
CA ARG A 104 9.48 -14.51 8.31
C ARG A 104 8.89 -15.27 7.11
N SER A 105 9.49 -16.42 6.82
CA SER A 105 9.12 -17.30 5.70
C SER A 105 7.66 -17.76 5.71
N THR A 106 7.05 -17.86 6.90
CA THR A 106 5.66 -18.30 7.08
C THR A 106 4.63 -17.20 6.82
N ALA A 107 5.07 -15.97 6.53
CA ALA A 107 4.16 -14.90 6.20
C ALA A 107 3.51 -15.10 4.83
N THR A 108 2.26 -14.69 4.74
CA THR A 108 1.43 -14.78 3.52
C THR A 108 1.16 -13.39 2.98
N ILE A 109 1.10 -13.27 1.66
CA ILE A 109 0.57 -12.08 0.99
C ILE A 109 -0.95 -12.24 0.89
N ARG A 110 -1.69 -11.20 1.25
CA ARG A 110 -3.14 -11.11 1.15
C ARG A 110 -3.48 -9.94 0.23
N ILE A 111 -4.32 -10.19 -0.76
CA ILE A 111 -4.77 -9.18 -1.72
C ILE A 111 -6.28 -8.98 -1.52
N GLY A 112 -6.71 -7.73 -1.43
CA GLY A 112 -8.13 -7.38 -1.29
C GLY A 112 -8.72 -7.58 0.11
N GLY A 113 -7.91 -7.80 1.14
CA GLY A 113 -8.41 -7.94 2.51
C GLY A 113 -7.33 -8.26 3.53
N GLN A 114 -7.74 -8.29 4.81
CA GLN A 114 -6.83 -8.58 5.93
C GLN A 114 -7.06 -9.96 6.54
N THR A 115 -8.30 -10.33 6.83
CA THR A 115 -8.64 -11.59 7.51
C THR A 115 -9.91 -12.17 6.90
N THR A 116 -10.27 -13.39 7.28
CA THR A 116 -11.52 -14.06 6.87
C THR A 116 -12.78 -13.36 7.39
N ALA A 117 -12.67 -12.48 8.39
CA ALA A 117 -13.81 -11.78 8.99
C ALA A 117 -14.40 -10.65 8.14
N GLY A 118 -13.80 -10.31 6.99
CA GLY A 118 -14.36 -9.28 6.09
C GLY A 118 -14.17 -7.82 6.51
N LEU A 119 -13.73 -7.56 7.76
CA LEU A 119 -13.72 -6.22 8.38
C LEU A 119 -12.89 -5.15 7.64
N ARG A 120 -11.95 -5.57 6.80
CA ARG A 120 -11.04 -4.68 6.04
C ARG A 120 -10.92 -5.10 4.58
N HIS A 121 -11.95 -5.74 4.03
CA HIS A 121 -11.94 -6.15 2.62
C HIS A 121 -12.05 -4.95 1.69
N LEU A 122 -11.39 -5.05 0.54
CA LEU A 122 -11.54 -4.11 -0.55
C LEU A 122 -12.85 -4.41 -1.29
N PHE A 123 -13.73 -3.41 -1.38
CA PHE A 123 -14.87 -3.44 -2.30
C PHE A 123 -14.46 -2.82 -3.63
N GLY A 124 -13.81 -3.60 -4.49
CA GLY A 124 -13.24 -3.13 -5.75
C GLY A 124 -12.42 -4.21 -6.43
N HIS A 125 -11.68 -3.82 -7.46
CA HIS A 125 -10.80 -4.72 -8.20
C HIS A 125 -9.35 -4.33 -8.00
N VAL A 126 -8.50 -5.33 -7.80
CA VAL A 126 -7.04 -5.21 -7.91
C VAL A 126 -6.63 -5.79 -9.25
N ARG A 127 -5.80 -5.06 -10.00
CA ARG A 127 -5.27 -5.48 -11.31
C ARG A 127 -3.77 -5.22 -11.35
N ASN A 128 -3.09 -5.94 -12.25
CA ASN A 128 -1.69 -5.70 -12.56
C ASN A 128 -0.79 -5.60 -11.30
N PHE A 129 -0.99 -6.53 -10.35
CA PHE A 129 -0.21 -6.57 -9.12
C PHE A 129 1.23 -6.98 -9.45
N ARG A 130 2.18 -6.14 -9.08
CA ARG A 130 3.60 -6.31 -9.37
C ARG A 130 4.44 -6.06 -8.14
N LEU A 131 5.47 -6.89 -7.99
CA LEU A 131 6.38 -6.88 -6.86
C LEU A 131 7.82 -7.00 -7.38
N TRP A 132 8.70 -6.13 -6.90
CA TRP A 132 10.13 -6.20 -7.19
C TRP A 132 10.93 -6.23 -5.90
N HIS A 133 11.97 -7.06 -5.86
CA HIS A 133 13.05 -6.92 -4.89
C HIS A 133 14.06 -5.87 -5.39
N LYS A 134 13.55 -4.65 -5.59
CA LYS A 134 14.30 -3.52 -6.14
C LYS A 134 13.67 -2.22 -5.66
N GLU A 135 14.53 -1.23 -5.44
CA GLU A 135 14.13 0.16 -5.32
C GLU A 135 13.89 0.74 -6.73
N LEU A 136 12.62 0.87 -7.13
CA LEU A 136 12.29 1.52 -8.40
C LEU A 136 12.60 3.01 -8.34
N THR A 137 13.09 3.60 -9.43
CA THR A 137 13.36 5.05 -9.51
C THR A 137 12.06 5.85 -9.56
N ASP A 138 12.11 7.16 -9.27
CA ASP A 138 10.92 8.02 -9.36
C ASP A 138 10.31 8.02 -10.77
N ALA A 139 11.14 7.93 -11.82
CA ALA A 139 10.68 7.78 -13.20
C ALA A 139 9.90 6.46 -13.41
N GLN A 140 10.33 5.37 -12.79
CA GLN A 140 9.62 4.08 -12.87
C GLN A 140 8.33 4.07 -12.04
N LEU A 141 8.26 4.89 -10.98
CA LEU A 141 7.06 5.10 -10.17
C LEU A 141 6.07 6.09 -10.81
N GLY A 142 6.49 6.79 -11.86
CA GLY A 142 5.70 7.78 -12.61
C GLY A 142 4.53 7.21 -13.42
N GLU A 143 4.26 5.91 -13.34
CA GLU A 143 3.17 5.25 -14.04
C GLU A 143 1.79 5.75 -13.55
N VAL A 144 0.87 5.93 -14.50
CA VAL A 144 -0.50 6.39 -14.28
C VAL A 144 -1.50 5.42 -14.91
N VAL A 145 -2.69 5.30 -14.31
CA VAL A 145 -3.82 4.57 -14.92
C VAL A 145 -4.64 5.54 -15.77
N GLU A 146 -4.94 5.14 -17.00
CA GLU A 146 -5.87 5.83 -17.93
C GLU A 146 -7.36 5.64 -17.57
#